data_AF-A0A550HGB6-F1
#
_entry.id   AF-A0A550HGB6-F1
#
_cell.length_a   1.000
_cell.length_b   1.000
_cell.length_c   1.000
_cell.angle_alpha   90.00
_cell.angle_beta   90.00
_cell.angle_gamma   90.00
#
_symmetry.space_group_name_H-M   'P 1'
#
loop_
_entity.id
_entity.type
_entity.pdbx_description
1 polymer ?
#
loop_
_entity_poly.entity_id
_entity_poly.type
_entity_poly.pdbx_seq_one_letter_code
_entity_poly.pdbx_strand_id
1 'polypeptide(L)'
;MTRPAVRMCARCHRTTSHPVLVHEVHAATGPGFNVYACSECADLYPPMTDVLELPEPAPRRRSRLTLRVYTVDADGAVTDDRGKVEVRTGRTDPLPHTSAYPPCGCPRCRTRERSTVQEA
;
A
#
# COMPACT_ATOMS: atom_id res chain seq x y z
N MET A 1 10.23 30.34 -24.73
CA MET A 1 9.30 29.37 -25.35
C MET A 1 9.21 28.15 -24.46
N THR A 2 8.08 27.95 -23.78
CA THR A 2 7.85 26.73 -22.98
C THR A 2 7.55 25.60 -23.94
N ARG A 3 8.38 24.56 -23.95
CA ARG A 3 8.21 23.39 -24.82
C ARG A 3 6.88 22.71 -24.46
N PRO A 4 5.99 22.38 -25.42
CA PRO A 4 4.73 21.72 -25.11
C PRO A 4 4.98 20.45 -24.31
N ALA A 5 4.22 20.24 -23.23
CA ALA A 5 4.30 19.00 -22.46
C ALA A 5 3.69 17.88 -23.31
N VAL A 6 4.54 17.17 -24.06
CA VAL A 6 4.11 16.04 -24.88
C VAL A 6 4.04 14.80 -24.00
N ARG A 7 2.90 14.10 -23.99
CA ARG A 7 2.71 12.85 -23.26
C ARG A 7 1.99 11.82 -24.14
N MET A 8 2.18 10.54 -23.85
CA MET A 8 1.34 9.48 -24.41
C MET A 8 0.01 9.44 -23.66
N CYS A 9 -1.11 9.37 -24.38
CA CYS A 9 -2.42 9.15 -23.79
C CYS A 9 -2.54 7.71 -23.29
N ALA A 10 -2.85 7.51 -22.01
CA ALA A 10 -2.99 6.18 -21.42
C ALA A 10 -4.17 5.36 -21.97
N ARG A 11 -5.14 5.99 -22.67
CA ARG A 11 -6.30 5.30 -23.24
C ARG A 11 -6.10 4.89 -24.70
N CYS A 12 -5.79 5.84 -25.58
CA CYS A 12 -5.66 5.59 -27.02
C CYS A 12 -4.21 5.40 -27.48
N HIS A 13 -3.24 5.53 -26.58
CA HIS A 13 -1.81 5.30 -26.79
C HIS A 13 -1.17 6.23 -27.83
N ARG A 14 -1.88 7.28 -28.26
CA ARG A 14 -1.36 8.33 -29.14
C ARG A 14 -0.64 9.39 -28.33
N THR A 15 0.46 9.90 -28.87
CA THR A 15 1.18 11.06 -28.33
C THR A 15 0.33 12.31 -28.52
N THR A 16 0.12 13.07 -27.43
CA THR A 16 -0.65 14.31 -27.42
C THR A 16 0.22 15.48 -26.95
N SER A 17 0.03 16.64 -27.58
CA SER A 17 0.56 17.93 -27.15
C SER A 17 -0.33 18.63 -26.11
N HIS A 18 -1.53 18.08 -25.86
CA HIS A 18 -2.51 18.58 -24.89
C HIS A 18 -2.87 17.46 -23.90
N PRO A 19 -1.96 17.13 -22.96
CA PRO A 19 -2.23 16.11 -21.94
C PRO A 19 -3.11 16.65 -20.82
N VAL A 20 -4.14 15.89 -20.46
CA VAL A 20 -5.00 16.12 -19.30
C VAL A 20 -4.64 15.09 -18.23
N LEU A 21 -4.41 15.53 -16.98
CA LEU A 21 -4.21 14.65 -15.84
C LEU A 21 -5.54 13.98 -15.49
N VAL A 22 -5.58 12.65 -15.50
CA VAL A 22 -6.81 11.88 -15.23
C VAL A 22 -6.72 11.03 -13.97
N HIS A 23 -5.50 10.74 -13.49
CA HIS A 23 -5.30 10.00 -12.24
C HIS A 23 -3.91 10.28 -11.67
N GLU A 24 -3.80 10.32 -10.35
CA GLU A 24 -2.53 10.28 -9.62
C GLU A 24 -2.40 8.92 -8.93
N VAL A 25 -1.31 8.21 -9.19
CA VAL A 25 -1.04 6.89 -8.59
C VAL A 25 -0.10 7.11 -7.43
N HIS A 26 -0.56 6.83 -6.21
CA HIS A 26 0.28 6.82 -5.01
C HIS A 26 0.88 5.44 -4.80
N ALA A 27 2.17 5.38 -4.48
CA ALA A 27 2.87 4.14 -4.17
C ALA A 27 3.13 4.04 -2.66
N ALA A 28 2.98 2.84 -2.09
CA ALA A 28 3.32 2.57 -0.68
C ALA A 28 4.84 2.57 -0.45
N THR A 29 5.61 2.25 -1.50
CA THR A 29 7.08 2.25 -1.49
C THR A 29 7.57 2.84 -2.81
N GLY A 30 8.22 4.01 -2.76
CA GLY A 30 8.70 4.75 -3.93
C GLY A 30 7.80 5.93 -4.33
N PRO A 31 8.19 6.70 -5.36
CA PRO A 31 7.40 7.83 -5.81
C PRO A 31 6.14 7.36 -6.55
N GLY A 32 5.04 8.08 -6.34
CA GLY A 32 3.87 7.96 -7.19
C GLY A 32 4.12 8.46 -8.61
N PHE A 33 3.13 8.29 -9.49
CA PHE A 33 3.20 8.81 -10.85
C PHE A 33 1.84 9.31 -11.36
N ASN A 34 1.90 10.20 -12.34
CA ASN A 34 0.72 10.84 -12.93
C ASN A 34 0.32 10.16 -14.24
N VAL A 35 -0.97 9.88 -14.39
CA VAL A 35 -1.57 9.29 -15.59
C VAL A 35 -2.23 10.39 -16.41
N TYR A 36 -1.86 10.48 -17.69
CA TYR A 36 -2.36 11.49 -18.61
C TYR A 36 -3.19 10.86 -19.73
N ALA A 37 -4.22 11.58 -20.18
CA ALA A 37 -5.00 11.27 -21.38
C ALA A 37 -4.99 12.45 -22.36
N CYS A 38 -5.34 12.23 -23.63
CA CYS A 38 -5.68 13.33 -24.53
C CYS A 38 -7.04 13.91 -24.16
N SER A 39 -7.32 15.15 -24.55
CA SER A 39 -8.57 15.85 -24.26
C SER A 39 -9.81 15.04 -24.63
N GLU A 40 -9.83 14.40 -25.81
CA GLU A 40 -10.94 13.55 -26.26
C GLU A 40 -11.21 12.32 -25.36
N CYS A 41 -10.17 11.82 -24.69
CA CYS A 41 -10.27 10.62 -23.86
C CYS A 41 -10.50 10.94 -22.38
N ALA A 42 -10.30 12.18 -21.96
CA ALA A 42 -10.28 12.57 -20.55
C ALA A 42 -11.65 12.35 -19.88
N ASP A 43 -12.74 12.74 -20.56
CA ASP A 43 -14.12 12.65 -20.04
C ASP A 43 -14.61 11.21 -19.84
N LEU A 44 -13.87 10.23 -20.39
CA LEU A 44 -14.20 8.81 -20.26
C LEU A 44 -13.54 8.17 -19.03
N TYR A 45 -12.75 8.92 -18.27
CA TYR A 45 -12.25 8.51 -16.96
C TYR A 45 -13.22 8.96 -15.87
N PRO A 46 -13.36 8.18 -14.77
CA PRO A 46 -14.12 8.66 -13.62
C PRO A 46 -13.49 9.95 -13.07
N PRO A 47 -14.30 10.87 -12.50
CA PRO A 47 -13.78 12.09 -11.90
C PRO A 47 -12.77 11.75 -10.80
N MET A 48 -11.69 12.54 -10.69
CA MET A 48 -10.73 12.38 -9.60
C MET A 48 -11.46 12.57 -8.27
N THR A 49 -11.39 11.56 -7.41
CA THR A 49 -11.96 11.65 -6.06
C THR A 49 -11.10 12.63 -5.27
N ASP A 50 -11.68 13.76 -4.84
CA ASP A 50 -11.02 14.66 -3.92
C ASP A 50 -10.86 13.94 -2.56
N VAL A 51 -9.64 13.91 -2.04
CA VAL A 51 -9.33 13.31 -0.73
C VAL A 51 -10.11 14.00 0.40
N LEU A 52 -10.50 15.26 0.22
CA LEU A 52 -11.33 16.02 1.17
C LEU A 52 -12.82 15.69 1.05
N GLU A 53 -13.26 15.11 -0.08
CA GLU A 53 -14.62 14.61 -0.30
C GLU A 53 -14.70 13.08 -0.20
N LEU A 54 -13.87 12.47 0.65
CA LEU A 54 -14.10 11.08 1.05
C LEU A 54 -15.43 11.04 1.81
N PRO A 55 -16.50 10.39 1.28
CA PRO A 55 -17.70 10.15 2.08
C PRO A 55 -17.27 9.42 3.34
N GLU A 56 -17.90 9.77 4.48
CA GLU A 56 -17.70 9.04 5.75
C GLU A 56 -17.65 7.56 5.42
N PRO A 57 -16.58 6.83 5.80
CA PRO A 57 -16.42 5.46 5.38
C PRO A 57 -17.66 4.71 5.86
N ALA A 58 -18.54 4.36 4.92
CA ALA A 58 -19.71 3.53 5.16
C ALA A 58 -19.25 2.40 6.07
N PRO A 59 -19.95 2.11 7.18
CA PRO A 59 -19.43 1.30 8.28
C PRO A 59 -18.76 0.08 7.69
N ARG A 60 -17.41 0.12 7.64
CA ARG A 60 -16.66 -0.86 6.87
C ARG A 60 -17.08 -2.19 7.46
N ARG A 61 -17.73 -3.05 6.66
CA ARG A 61 -18.00 -4.44 7.07
C ARG A 61 -16.67 -4.92 7.61
N ARG A 62 -16.58 -5.14 8.93
CA ARG A 62 -15.33 -5.41 9.64
C ARG A 62 -14.59 -6.48 8.85
N SER A 63 -13.57 -6.08 8.10
CA SER A 63 -12.94 -6.98 7.14
C SER A 63 -12.25 -8.05 7.97
N ARG A 64 -12.82 -9.26 7.98
CA ARG A 64 -12.23 -10.41 8.66
C ARG A 64 -11.16 -10.96 7.74
N LEU A 65 -9.90 -10.74 8.07
CA LEU A 65 -8.81 -11.50 7.46
C LEU A 65 -8.65 -12.79 8.26
N THR A 66 -8.60 -13.92 7.56
CA THR A 66 -8.32 -15.23 8.15
C THR A 66 -6.92 -15.65 7.76
N LEU A 67 -6.04 -15.80 8.75
CA LEU A 67 -4.74 -16.41 8.58
C LEU A 67 -4.83 -17.87 9.06
N ARG A 68 -4.41 -18.85 8.23
CA ARG A 68 -4.21 -20.24 8.66
C ARG A 68 -2.72 -20.46 8.91
N VAL A 69 -2.37 -21.04 10.05
CA VAL A 69 -0.98 -21.23 10.45
C VAL A 69 -0.64 -22.70 10.37
N TYR A 70 0.36 -23.04 9.57
CA TYR A 70 0.85 -24.42 9.42
C TYR A 70 2.30 -24.51 9.88
N THR A 71 2.68 -25.69 10.40
CA THR A 71 4.08 -26.11 10.45
C THR A 71 4.36 -26.90 9.17
N VAL A 72 5.49 -26.63 8.53
CA VAL A 72 5.93 -27.35 7.33
C VAL A 72 7.32 -27.94 7.55
N ASP A 73 7.63 -29.04 6.88
CA ASP A 73 8.99 -29.60 6.83
C ASP A 73 9.88 -28.91 5.77
N ALA A 74 11.10 -29.42 5.58
CA ALA A 74 12.07 -28.88 4.65
C ALA A 74 11.65 -29.01 3.17
N ASP A 75 10.77 -29.97 2.85
CA ASP A 75 10.22 -30.20 1.52
C ASP A 75 8.92 -29.40 1.29
N GLY A 76 8.46 -28.69 2.30
CA GLY A 76 7.26 -27.85 2.27
C GLY A 76 5.97 -28.60 2.56
N ALA A 77 6.02 -29.86 3.01
CA ALA A 77 4.83 -30.62 3.39
C ALA A 77 4.31 -30.15 4.75
N VAL A 78 2.99 -29.97 4.87
CA VAL A 78 2.35 -29.55 6.13
C VAL A 78 2.39 -30.70 7.13
N THR A 79 3.06 -30.48 8.25
CA THR A 79 3.21 -31.46 9.34
C THR A 79 2.26 -31.21 10.51
N ASP A 80 1.72 -29.98 10.62
CA ASP A 80 0.79 -29.60 11.70
C ASP A 80 -0.04 -28.37 11.31
N ASP A 81 -1.33 -28.35 11.64
CA ASP A 81 -2.22 -27.17 11.51
C ASP A 81 -2.39 -26.53 12.89
N ARG A 82 -1.69 -25.42 13.09
CA ARG A 82 -1.69 -24.64 14.34
C ARG A 82 -2.97 -23.82 14.52
N GLY A 83 -3.89 -23.86 13.55
CA GLY A 83 -5.21 -23.28 13.64
C GLY A 83 -5.38 -21.95 12.91
N LYS A 84 -6.57 -21.38 13.10
CA LYS A 84 -7.10 -20.23 12.37
C LYS A 84 -7.02 -18.96 13.22
N VAL A 85 -6.28 -17.96 12.76
CA VAL A 85 -6.26 -16.62 13.36
C VAL A 85 -7.22 -15.71 12.60
N GLU A 86 -8.22 -15.19 13.31
CA GLU A 86 -9.13 -14.19 12.75
C GLU A 86 -8.68 -12.78 13.14
N VAL A 87 -8.19 -12.04 12.17
CA VAL A 87 -7.80 -10.63 12.36
C VAL A 87 -9.03 -9.76 12.11
N ARG A 88 -9.48 -9.09 13.17
CA ARG A 88 -10.52 -8.06 13.10
C ARG A 88 -9.84 -6.71 12.95
N THR A 89 -10.13 -5.99 11.86
CA THR A 89 -9.74 -4.57 11.74
C THR A 89 -10.78 -3.71 12.47
N GLY A 90 -10.29 -2.74 13.27
CA GLY A 90 -11.14 -1.88 14.12
C GLY A 90 -10.72 -1.75 15.59
N ARG A 91 -9.46 -2.06 15.96
CA ARG A 91 -8.94 -1.69 17.28
C ARG A 91 -8.83 -0.17 17.33
N THR A 92 -9.56 0.46 18.25
CA THR A 92 -9.56 1.90 18.52
C THR A 92 -8.43 2.34 19.44
N ASP A 93 -7.68 1.40 20.01
CA ASP A 93 -6.48 1.74 20.77
C ASP A 93 -5.44 2.34 19.82
N PRO A 94 -4.81 3.48 20.18
CA PRO A 94 -3.71 4.03 19.40
C PRO A 94 -2.67 2.94 19.18
N LEU A 95 -2.33 2.70 17.91
CA LEU A 95 -1.15 1.90 17.61
C LEU A 95 0.03 2.61 18.26
N PRO A 96 0.87 1.90 19.05
CA PRO A 96 2.05 2.52 19.62
C PRO A 96 2.88 3.11 18.47
N HIS A 97 3.10 4.42 18.53
CA HIS A 97 3.95 5.14 17.59
C HIS A 97 5.40 4.78 17.87
N THR A 98 5.81 3.58 17.47
CA THR A 98 7.21 3.20 17.38
C THR A 98 7.52 2.91 15.91
N SER A 99 8.72 3.27 15.47
CA SER A 99 9.14 3.14 14.06
C SER A 99 9.29 1.68 13.57
N ALA A 100 8.98 0.69 14.40
CA ALA A 100 9.01 -0.71 14.04
C ALA A 100 8.02 -1.51 14.92
N TYR A 101 6.77 -1.65 14.47
CA TYR A 101 5.84 -2.64 15.01
C TYR A 101 5.42 -3.65 13.95
N PRO A 102 5.42 -4.97 14.25
CA PRO A 102 5.93 -5.57 15.49
C PRO A 102 7.46 -5.46 15.56
N PRO A 103 8.05 -5.23 16.75
CA PRO A 103 9.50 -5.27 16.87
C PRO A 103 9.98 -6.67 16.45
N CYS A 104 11.01 -6.72 15.60
CA CYS A 104 11.51 -7.99 15.10
C CYS A 104 12.08 -8.83 16.25
N GLY A 105 11.38 -9.91 16.62
CA GLY A 105 11.81 -10.82 17.69
C GLY A 105 12.90 -11.82 17.27
N CYS A 106 13.49 -11.66 16.07
CA CYS A 106 14.42 -12.63 15.49
C CYS A 106 15.81 -12.57 16.17
N PRO A 107 16.60 -13.67 16.14
CA PRO A 107 17.91 -13.72 16.79
C PRO A 107 18.86 -12.62 16.34
N ARG A 108 18.81 -12.24 15.04
CA ARG A 108 19.65 -11.17 14.47
C ARG A 108 19.35 -9.79 15.05
N CYS A 109 18.07 -9.47 15.28
CA CYS A 109 17.67 -8.21 15.90
C CYS A 109 18.03 -8.17 17.40
N ARG A 110 17.83 -9.28 18.11
CA ARG A 110 18.15 -9.40 19.55
C ARG A 110 19.63 -9.23 19.88
N THR A 111 20.55 -9.63 19.00
CA THR A 111 22.00 -9.49 19.24
C THR A 111 22.45 -8.03 19.17
N ARG A 112 21.84 -7.22 18.32
CA ARG A 112 22.25 -5.83 18.06
C ARG A 112 21.91 -4.88 19.21
N GLU A 113 20.78 -5.11 19.88
CA GLU A 113 20.35 -4.33 21.05
C GLU A 113 21.28 -4.51 22.27
N ARG A 114 21.85 -5.71 22.48
CA ARG A 114 22.78 -5.96 23.60
C ARG A 114 24.11 -5.21 23.43
N SER A 115 24.63 -5.15 22.21
CA SER A 115 25.87 -4.43 21.91
C SER A 115 25.78 -2.92 22.17
N THR A 116 24.60 -2.31 22.02
CA THR A 116 24.41 -0.87 22.21
C THR A 116 24.17 -0.45 23.67
N VAL A 117 23.87 -1.38 24.57
CA VAL A 117 23.64 -1.08 26.00
C VAL A 117 24.96 -1.13 26.81
N GLN A 118 26.04 -1.64 26.22
CA GLN A 118 27.30 -1.87 26.93
C GLN A 118 28.35 -0.75 26.75
N GLU A 119 27.97 0.37 26.13
CA GLU A 119 28.85 1.53 25.89
C GLU A 119 28.16 2.84 26.33
N ALA A 120 27.74 2.89 27.60
CA ALA A 120 27.36 4.09 28.33
C ALA A 120 27.80 3.97 29.80
#